data_AF-A0A9N9AMY0-F1
#
_entry.id   AF-A0A9N9AMY0-F1
#
_cell.length_a   1.000
_cell.length_b   1.000
_cell.length_c   1.000
_cell.angle_alpha   90.00
_cell.angle_beta   90.00
_cell.angle_gamma   90.00
#
_symmetry.space_group_name_H-M   'P 1'
#
loop_
_entity.id
_entity.type
_entity.pdbx_description
1 polymer ?
#
loop_
_entity_poly.entity_id
_entity_poly.type
_entity_poly.pdbx_seq_one_letter_code
_entity_poly.pdbx_strand_id
1 'polypeptide(L)'
;MSNETFFSHLSVSPPNKLTKYYLRTKWLGSVDLEMDVEKKPVCGLVVTDCRSFWQREVTVGDLRHGRPSSITETSQFLEATYAVLSGKEFFNEFRLSCQVIPRTSTVTLKWSWRIEDTGEDPMLALPVTLGSVDLIAVPEDRCIKFWTEWLDFLLDDRTQYQSKCEALEMRVTDLEKMRDLTEQKMDKMAEDKLTSETILLENFKDLLNSKKRKIKSLLKLLEKNGVVQRQAGSEDDNQSVASGMSFEMMDVEDEEEEYQEESNSPPLIGKSATPITRSKQRRIYYGEEPQEKMETPSPSAKMRNDQAADVAEDSGDNLDDLFPTKRPRRKRR
;
A
#
# COMPACT_ATOMS: atom_id res chain seq x y z
N MET A 1 18.07 -17.91 1.08
CA MET A 1 17.21 -17.69 -0.09
C MET A 1 16.28 -18.88 -0.20
N SER A 2 14.97 -18.64 -0.23
CA SER A 2 13.93 -19.64 -0.43
C SER A 2 14.06 -20.29 -1.82
N ASN A 3 13.50 -21.49 -2.01
CA ASN A 3 13.36 -22.07 -3.35
C ASN A 3 12.32 -21.25 -4.12
N GLU A 4 12.78 -20.26 -4.89
CA GLU A 4 11.93 -19.33 -5.64
C GLU A 4 11.95 -19.68 -7.13
N THR A 5 10.77 -19.68 -7.75
CA THR A 5 10.61 -19.90 -9.19
C THR A 5 10.08 -18.62 -9.83
N PHE A 6 10.73 -18.19 -10.91
CA PHE A 6 10.39 -16.99 -11.64
C PHE A 6 10.11 -17.30 -13.10
N PHE A 7 9.19 -16.55 -13.69
CA PHE A 7 8.87 -16.59 -15.11
C PHE A 7 9.08 -15.20 -15.68
N SER A 8 9.91 -15.09 -16.72
CA SER A 8 10.21 -13.81 -17.35
C SER A 8 10.18 -13.90 -18.88
N HIS A 9 9.77 -12.81 -19.51
CA HIS A 9 9.84 -12.66 -20.96
C HIS A 9 11.24 -12.18 -21.36
N LEU A 10 11.82 -12.81 -22.37
CA LEU A 10 13.19 -12.53 -22.80
C LEU A 10 13.22 -11.69 -24.07
N SER A 11 14.22 -10.82 -24.15
CA SER A 11 14.56 -10.15 -25.39
C SER A 11 15.43 -11.07 -26.28
N VAL A 12 15.24 -11.00 -27.59
CA VAL A 12 16.01 -11.81 -28.56
C VAL A 12 17.10 -10.95 -29.18
N SER A 13 18.32 -11.48 -29.25
CA SER A 13 19.39 -10.84 -30.02
C SER A 13 19.09 -10.95 -31.52
N PRO A 14 19.21 -9.89 -32.33
CA PRO A 14 18.91 -9.93 -33.77
C PRO A 14 19.68 -11.06 -34.47
N PRO A 15 19.09 -11.74 -35.48
CA PRO A 15 18.15 -11.18 -36.47
C PRO A 15 16.64 -11.47 -36.29
N ASN A 16 16.23 -12.41 -35.44
CA ASN A 16 14.82 -12.85 -35.36
C ASN A 16 14.02 -12.11 -34.27
N LYS A 17 13.57 -10.89 -34.56
CA LYS A 17 12.75 -10.08 -33.61
C LYS A 17 11.31 -10.58 -33.40
N LEU A 18 10.84 -11.55 -34.19
CA LEU A 18 9.44 -12.01 -34.17
C LEU A 18 9.17 -13.16 -33.19
N THR A 19 10.20 -13.94 -32.84
CA THR A 19 10.04 -15.09 -31.94
C THR A 19 10.11 -14.61 -30.49
N LYS A 20 9.08 -14.93 -29.69
CA LYS A 20 9.10 -14.66 -28.25
C LYS A 20 9.71 -15.84 -27.52
N TYR A 21 10.52 -15.56 -26.51
CA TYR A 21 11.08 -16.57 -25.62
C TYR A 21 10.67 -16.29 -24.18
N TYR A 22 10.43 -17.37 -23.44
CA TYR A 22 10.09 -17.35 -22.03
C TYR A 22 11.17 -18.08 -21.25
N LEU A 23 11.59 -17.52 -20.13
CA LEU A 23 12.51 -18.12 -19.18
C LEU A 23 11.74 -18.51 -17.92
N ARG A 24 11.91 -19.75 -17.48
CA ARG A 24 11.69 -20.17 -16.10
C ARG A 24 13.03 -20.32 -15.41
N THR A 25 13.18 -19.63 -14.29
CA THR A 25 14.34 -19.77 -13.38
C THR A 25 13.86 -20.38 -12.08
N LYS A 26 14.48 -21.46 -11.62
CA LYS A 26 14.21 -22.08 -10.32
C LYS A 26 15.46 -22.06 -9.46
N TRP A 27 15.46 -21.27 -8.39
CA TRP A 27 16.57 -21.19 -7.45
C TRP A 27 16.52 -22.35 -6.44
N LEU A 28 17.68 -22.93 -6.14
CA LEU A 28 17.82 -24.13 -5.31
C LEU A 28 18.36 -23.85 -3.90
N GLY A 29 18.54 -22.58 -3.53
CA GLY A 29 18.93 -22.16 -2.18
C GLY A 29 19.94 -21.00 -2.15
N SER A 30 20.54 -20.75 -0.98
CA SER A 30 21.60 -19.74 -0.83
C SER A 30 22.88 -20.16 -1.56
N VAL A 31 23.41 -19.24 -2.36
CA VAL A 31 24.64 -19.41 -3.14
C VAL A 31 25.82 -18.87 -2.34
N ASP A 32 26.86 -19.69 -2.22
CA ASP A 32 28.16 -19.28 -1.69
C ASP A 32 29.21 -19.67 -2.73
N LEU A 33 29.83 -18.66 -3.34
CA LEU A 33 30.84 -18.87 -4.39
C LEU A 33 32.22 -19.21 -3.83
N GLU A 34 32.43 -19.13 -2.52
CA GLU A 34 33.71 -19.50 -1.87
C GLU A 34 33.76 -21.01 -1.54
N MET A 35 32.65 -21.72 -1.69
CA MET A 35 32.60 -23.17 -1.50
C MET A 35 33.42 -23.93 -2.53
N ASP A 36 34.21 -24.92 -2.11
CA ASP A 36 35.05 -25.74 -3.01
C ASP A 36 34.27 -26.81 -3.82
N VAL A 37 32.96 -26.63 -3.99
CA VAL A 37 32.09 -27.60 -4.68
C VAL A 37 31.55 -26.98 -5.96
N GLU A 38 32.37 -26.98 -7.02
CA GLU A 38 32.03 -26.34 -8.30
C GLU A 38 30.76 -26.89 -8.94
N LYS A 39 30.50 -28.19 -8.79
CA LYS A 39 29.35 -28.87 -9.41
C LYS A 39 28.04 -28.68 -8.64
N LYS A 40 28.02 -27.94 -7.54
CA LYS A 40 26.80 -27.69 -6.76
C LYS A 40 25.81 -26.89 -7.62
N PRO A 41 24.58 -27.37 -7.83
CA PRO A 41 23.60 -26.64 -8.62
C PRO A 41 23.07 -25.43 -7.82
N VAL A 42 22.93 -24.31 -8.52
CA VAL A 42 22.51 -23.02 -7.98
C VAL A 42 21.09 -22.71 -8.40
N CYS A 43 20.83 -22.78 -9.70
CA CYS A 43 19.49 -22.62 -10.25
C CYS A 43 19.30 -23.47 -11.51
N GLY A 44 18.06 -23.90 -11.72
CA GLY A 44 17.63 -24.52 -12.97
C GLY A 44 17.07 -23.46 -13.92
N LEU A 45 17.52 -23.48 -15.17
CA LEU A 45 17.04 -22.60 -16.22
C LEU A 45 16.33 -23.44 -17.28
N VAL A 46 15.14 -22.98 -17.68
CA VAL A 46 14.38 -23.55 -18.79
C VAL A 46 13.90 -22.41 -19.68
N VAL A 47 14.29 -22.45 -20.95
CA VAL A 47 13.85 -21.50 -21.97
C VAL A 47 12.91 -22.20 -22.95
N THR A 48 11.89 -21.51 -23.42
CA THR A 48 11.00 -21.99 -24.49
C THR A 48 10.62 -20.88 -25.45
N ASP A 49 10.46 -21.24 -26.72
CA ASP A 49 9.84 -20.43 -27.78
C ASP A 49 8.37 -20.81 -28.03
N CYS A 50 7.77 -21.49 -27.05
CA CYS A 50 6.46 -22.16 -27.10
C CYS A 50 6.36 -23.39 -28.02
N ARG A 51 7.46 -23.81 -28.66
CA ARG A 51 7.50 -25.01 -29.51
C ARG A 51 8.47 -26.05 -28.96
N SER A 52 9.66 -25.59 -28.60
CA SER A 52 10.74 -26.39 -28.05
C SER A 52 11.12 -25.88 -26.66
N PHE A 53 11.79 -26.73 -25.91
CA PHE A 53 12.38 -26.36 -24.61
C PHE A 53 13.88 -26.57 -24.65
N TRP A 54 14.60 -25.71 -23.95
CA TRP A 54 16.02 -25.87 -23.68
C TRP A 54 16.25 -25.71 -22.19
N GLN A 55 17.09 -26.55 -21.60
CA GLN A 55 17.34 -26.51 -20.16
C GLN A 55 18.80 -26.69 -19.80
N ARG A 56 19.16 -26.18 -18.62
CA ARG A 56 20.43 -26.48 -17.93
C ARG A 56 20.34 -26.10 -16.46
N GLU A 57 21.06 -26.82 -15.62
CA GLU A 57 21.37 -26.39 -14.26
C GLU A 57 22.65 -25.54 -14.27
N VAL A 58 22.54 -24.32 -13.74
CA VAL A 58 23.68 -23.44 -13.48
C VAL A 58 24.33 -23.89 -12.19
N THR A 59 25.65 -24.06 -12.21
CA THR A 59 26.44 -24.50 -11.07
C THR A 59 27.23 -23.36 -10.42
N VAL A 60 27.76 -23.59 -9.23
CA VAL A 60 28.70 -22.66 -8.58
C VAL A 60 29.91 -22.39 -9.49
N GLY A 61 30.41 -23.42 -10.18
CA GLY A 61 31.47 -23.29 -11.16
C GLY A 61 31.10 -22.34 -12.29
N ASP A 62 29.91 -22.49 -12.90
CA ASP A 62 29.48 -21.60 -13.98
C ASP A 62 29.47 -20.12 -13.55
N LEU A 63 28.99 -19.82 -12.33
CA LEU A 63 28.95 -18.46 -11.79
C LEU A 63 30.33 -17.93 -11.41
N ARG A 64 31.19 -18.77 -10.80
CA ARG A 64 32.55 -18.39 -10.40
C ARG A 64 33.40 -18.02 -11.61
N HIS A 65 33.33 -18.82 -12.68
CA HIS A 65 34.08 -18.57 -13.91
C HIS A 65 33.47 -17.45 -14.77
N GLY A 66 32.16 -17.22 -14.68
CA GLY A 66 31.46 -16.16 -15.41
C GLY A 66 31.56 -14.77 -14.77
N ARG A 67 32.03 -14.66 -13.52
CA ARG A 67 32.08 -13.38 -12.79
C ARG A 67 33.01 -12.38 -13.50
N PRO A 68 32.51 -11.21 -13.92
CA PRO A 68 33.34 -10.19 -14.54
C PRO A 68 34.30 -9.58 -13.52
N SER A 69 35.54 -9.29 -13.94
CA SER A 69 36.58 -8.69 -13.08
C SER A 69 36.24 -7.29 -12.57
N SER A 70 35.30 -6.60 -13.22
CA SER A 70 34.81 -5.29 -12.81
C SER A 70 33.95 -5.30 -11.54
N ILE A 71 33.45 -6.47 -11.12
CA ILE A 71 32.63 -6.60 -9.90
C ILE A 71 33.48 -7.29 -8.85
N THR A 72 33.99 -6.49 -7.91
CA THR A 72 34.85 -6.99 -6.82
C THR A 72 34.05 -7.70 -5.74
N GLU A 73 32.84 -7.23 -5.45
CA GLU A 73 32.00 -7.78 -4.38
C GLU A 73 31.16 -8.97 -4.88
N THR A 74 31.40 -10.15 -4.29
CA THR A 74 30.69 -11.38 -4.64
C THR A 74 29.18 -11.29 -4.39
N SER A 75 28.76 -10.65 -3.29
CA SER A 75 27.35 -10.41 -2.96
C SER A 75 26.65 -9.60 -4.07
N GLN A 76 27.25 -8.48 -4.50
CA GLN A 76 26.71 -7.63 -5.55
C GLN A 76 26.53 -8.39 -6.87
N PHE A 77 27.53 -9.21 -7.24
CA PHE A 77 27.44 -10.05 -8.43
C PHE A 77 26.29 -11.06 -8.35
N LEU A 78 26.14 -11.73 -7.20
CA LEU A 78 25.09 -12.73 -6.97
C LEU A 78 23.71 -12.09 -6.95
N GLU A 79 23.54 -10.95 -6.28
CA GLU A 79 22.28 -10.21 -6.23
C GLU A 79 21.88 -9.66 -7.60
N ALA A 80 22.83 -9.14 -8.37
CA ALA A 80 22.58 -8.70 -9.74
C ALA A 80 22.18 -9.87 -10.64
N THR A 81 22.89 -11.00 -10.56
CA THR A 81 22.53 -12.23 -11.29
C THR A 81 21.15 -12.74 -10.90
N TYR A 82 20.85 -12.73 -9.60
CA TYR A 82 19.54 -13.07 -9.07
C TYR A 82 18.46 -12.17 -9.67
N ALA A 83 18.66 -10.85 -9.59
CA ALA A 83 17.73 -9.86 -10.12
C ALA A 83 17.45 -10.06 -11.62
N VAL A 84 18.49 -10.25 -12.44
CA VAL A 84 18.30 -10.41 -13.89
C VAL A 84 17.55 -11.69 -14.22
N LEU A 85 17.94 -12.82 -13.64
CA LEU A 85 17.31 -14.11 -13.93
C LEU A 85 15.91 -14.25 -13.31
N SER A 86 15.56 -13.39 -12.37
CA SER A 86 14.21 -13.27 -11.82
C SER A 86 13.30 -12.35 -12.67
N GLY A 87 13.83 -11.75 -13.74
CA GLY A 87 13.07 -10.88 -14.64
C GLY A 87 12.96 -9.43 -14.18
N LYS A 88 13.78 -8.96 -13.23
CA LYS A 88 13.80 -7.54 -12.87
C LYS A 88 14.42 -6.72 -13.99
N GLU A 89 13.84 -5.56 -14.24
CA GLU A 89 14.36 -4.61 -15.24
C GLU A 89 15.54 -3.79 -14.72
N PHE A 90 15.62 -3.58 -13.40
CA PHE A 90 16.62 -2.75 -12.77
C PHE A 90 17.18 -3.39 -11.49
N PHE A 91 18.45 -3.10 -11.21
CA PHE A 91 19.12 -3.38 -9.95
C PHE A 91 20.00 -2.17 -9.62
N ASN A 92 19.67 -1.46 -8.53
CA ASN A 92 20.24 -0.14 -8.23
C ASN A 92 20.06 0.81 -9.43
N GLU A 93 21.15 1.40 -9.93
CA GLU A 93 21.19 2.31 -11.09
C GLU A 93 21.46 1.57 -12.41
N PHE A 94 21.53 0.23 -12.38
CA PHE A 94 21.83 -0.58 -13.54
C PHE A 94 20.56 -1.12 -14.18
N ARG A 95 20.44 -0.92 -15.48
CA ARG A 95 19.43 -1.58 -16.30
C ARG A 95 19.88 -2.99 -16.62
N LEU A 96 19.02 -3.95 -16.31
CA LEU A 96 19.25 -5.37 -16.51
C LEU A 96 18.71 -5.81 -17.86
N SER A 97 19.34 -6.83 -18.44
CA SER A 97 18.90 -7.42 -19.70
C SER A 97 19.24 -8.90 -19.74
N CYS A 98 18.30 -9.70 -20.20
CA CYS A 98 18.50 -11.10 -20.50
C CYS A 98 18.19 -11.35 -21.99
N GLN A 99 19.13 -11.98 -22.68
CA GLN A 99 19.10 -12.20 -24.11
C GLN A 99 19.22 -13.68 -24.44
N VAL A 100 18.45 -14.10 -25.44
CA VAL A 100 18.54 -15.43 -26.04
C VAL A 100 19.24 -15.33 -27.39
N ILE A 101 20.25 -16.18 -27.57
CA ILE A 101 20.99 -16.32 -28.83
C ILE A 101 20.78 -17.76 -29.32
N PRO A 102 19.85 -17.99 -30.26
CA PRO A 102 19.63 -19.33 -30.81
C PRO A 102 20.83 -19.78 -31.66
N ARG A 103 21.24 -21.03 -31.49
CA ARG A 103 22.23 -21.72 -32.33
C ARG A 103 21.55 -22.91 -33.03
N THR A 104 22.31 -23.65 -33.83
CA THR A 104 21.78 -24.76 -34.65
C THR A 104 21.11 -25.87 -33.84
N SER A 105 21.63 -26.21 -32.65
CA SER A 105 21.10 -27.28 -31.78
C SER A 105 20.98 -26.89 -30.31
N THR A 106 21.47 -25.71 -29.94
CA THR A 106 21.51 -25.21 -28.57
C THR A 106 21.04 -23.76 -28.53
N VAL A 107 20.77 -23.27 -27.33
CA VAL A 107 20.40 -21.88 -27.12
C VAL A 107 21.34 -21.30 -26.07
N THR A 108 22.03 -20.21 -26.39
CA THR A 108 22.84 -19.49 -25.40
C THR A 108 21.96 -18.45 -24.71
N LEU A 109 21.80 -18.57 -23.39
CA LEU A 109 21.22 -17.53 -22.56
C LEU A 109 22.33 -16.63 -22.03
N LYS A 110 22.23 -15.33 -22.28
CA LYS A 110 23.20 -14.33 -21.82
C LYS A 110 22.48 -13.27 -20.99
N TRP A 111 22.99 -12.99 -19.79
CA TRP A 111 22.49 -11.90 -18.96
C TRP A 111 23.59 -10.86 -18.71
N SER A 112 23.17 -9.60 -18.77
CA SER A 112 24.05 -8.45 -18.64
C SER A 112 23.33 -7.31 -17.95
N TRP A 113 24.12 -6.40 -17.41
CA TRP A 113 23.65 -5.12 -16.92
C TRP A 113 24.36 -3.98 -17.66
N ARG A 114 23.81 -2.78 -17.61
CA ARG A 114 24.45 -1.57 -18.10
C ARG A 114 24.02 -0.38 -17.25
N ILE A 115 24.89 0.62 -17.15
CA ILE A 115 24.53 1.89 -16.53
C ILE A 115 23.47 2.56 -17.42
N GLU A 116 22.43 3.11 -16.80
CA GLU A 116 21.45 3.90 -17.52
C GLU A 116 22.10 5.18 -18.05
N ASP A 117 21.93 5.45 -19.33
CA ASP A 117 22.64 6.48 -20.08
C ASP A 117 22.44 7.86 -19.42
N THR A 118 23.46 8.35 -18.72
CA THR A 118 23.45 9.67 -18.07
C THR A 118 23.64 10.82 -19.07
N GLY A 119 23.65 10.53 -20.38
CA GLY A 119 23.61 11.53 -21.44
C GLY A 119 24.94 12.26 -21.70
N GLU A 120 25.95 12.07 -20.86
CA GLU A 120 27.23 12.78 -20.97
C GLU A 120 28.34 11.97 -21.65
N ASP A 121 28.27 10.62 -21.69
CA ASP A 121 29.27 9.81 -22.41
C ASP A 121 28.78 8.40 -22.81
N PRO A 122 28.52 8.12 -24.10
CA PRO A 122 27.99 6.82 -24.54
C PRO A 122 29.00 5.66 -24.40
N MET A 123 30.29 5.93 -24.14
CA MET A 123 31.27 4.88 -23.83
C MET A 123 31.04 4.23 -22.45
N LEU A 124 30.38 4.92 -21.51
CA LEU A 124 30.04 4.37 -20.18
C LEU A 124 28.82 3.44 -20.22
N ALA A 125 28.07 3.40 -21.32
CA ALA A 125 26.86 2.58 -21.50
C ALA A 125 27.15 1.15 -22.03
N LEU A 126 28.40 0.68 -21.99
CA LEU A 126 28.75 -0.65 -22.47
C LEU A 126 28.12 -1.74 -21.57
N PRO A 127 27.39 -2.71 -22.15
CA PRO A 127 26.79 -3.77 -21.37
C PRO A 127 27.85 -4.71 -20.82
N VAL A 128 27.96 -4.76 -19.50
CA VAL A 128 28.82 -5.73 -18.81
C VAL A 128 28.07 -7.05 -18.69
N THR A 129 28.68 -8.11 -19.22
CA THR A 129 28.10 -9.45 -19.17
C THR A 129 28.29 -10.02 -17.78
N LEU A 130 27.18 -10.35 -17.12
CA LEU A 130 27.18 -11.00 -15.81
C LEU A 130 27.33 -12.52 -15.97
N GLY A 131 26.78 -13.10 -17.03
CA GLY A 131 26.99 -14.50 -17.32
C GLY A 131 26.38 -14.93 -18.64
N SER A 132 26.80 -16.13 -19.07
CA SER A 132 26.32 -16.76 -20.29
C SER A 132 26.34 -18.27 -20.10
N VAL A 133 25.30 -18.95 -20.57
CA VAL A 133 25.18 -20.39 -20.43
C VAL A 133 24.52 -20.99 -21.67
N ASP A 134 25.06 -22.10 -22.15
CA ASP A 134 24.46 -22.87 -23.25
C ASP A 134 23.46 -23.88 -22.69
N LEU A 135 22.22 -23.77 -23.15
CA LEU A 135 21.10 -24.62 -22.82
C LEU A 135 20.96 -25.73 -23.88
N ILE A 136 20.60 -26.93 -23.41
CA ILE A 136 20.50 -28.13 -24.25
C ILE A 136 19.02 -28.38 -24.56
N ALA A 137 18.73 -28.75 -25.80
CA ALA A 137 17.38 -29.08 -26.23
C ALA A 137 16.79 -30.24 -25.41
N VAL A 138 15.55 -30.05 -24.97
CA VAL A 138 14.77 -31.06 -24.27
C VAL A 138 14.13 -31.98 -25.32
N PRO A 139 14.22 -33.31 -25.16
CA PRO A 139 13.51 -34.27 -26.01
C PRO A 139 12.00 -34.05 -26.02
N GLU A 140 11.35 -34.25 -27.17
CA GLU A 140 9.92 -33.99 -27.37
C GLU A 140 9.01 -34.75 -26.38
N ASP A 141 9.38 -35.98 -26.00
CA ASP A 141 8.65 -36.81 -25.03
C ASP A 141 8.60 -36.19 -23.63
N ARG A 142 9.51 -35.26 -23.31
CA ARG A 142 9.55 -34.54 -22.04
C ARG A 142 8.95 -33.15 -22.10
N CYS A 143 8.78 -32.57 -23.29
CA CYS A 143 8.22 -31.22 -23.45
C CYS A 143 6.81 -31.09 -22.85
N ILE A 144 5.97 -32.12 -22.97
CA ILE A 144 4.63 -32.13 -22.38
C ILE A 144 4.69 -31.97 -20.87
N LYS A 145 5.63 -32.63 -20.19
CA LYS A 145 5.80 -32.51 -18.73
C LYS A 145 6.18 -31.09 -18.31
N PHE A 146 7.07 -30.43 -19.06
CA PHE A 146 7.42 -29.03 -18.80
C PHE A 146 6.22 -28.10 -18.95
N TRP A 147 5.39 -28.31 -19.98
CA TRP A 147 4.16 -27.55 -20.14
C TRP A 147 3.18 -27.75 -18.99
N THR A 148 2.95 -29.01 -18.58
CA THR A 148 2.07 -29.31 -17.44
C THR A 148 2.58 -28.63 -16.18
N GLU A 149 3.87 -28.79 -15.83
CA GLU A 149 4.45 -28.13 -14.66
C GLU A 149 4.37 -26.60 -14.72
N TRP A 150 4.57 -26.00 -15.90
CA TRP A 150 4.49 -24.54 -16.07
C TRP A 150 3.06 -24.04 -15.91
N LEU A 151 2.10 -24.70 -16.54
CA LEU A 151 0.69 -24.32 -16.48
C LEU A 151 0.13 -24.52 -15.07
N ASP A 152 0.42 -25.65 -14.44
CA ASP A 152 0.01 -25.91 -13.05
C ASP A 152 0.57 -24.85 -12.11
N PHE A 153 1.86 -24.51 -12.24
CA PHE A 153 2.46 -23.43 -11.45
C PHE A 153 1.75 -22.08 -11.67
N LEU A 154 1.50 -21.69 -12.93
CA LEU A 154 0.87 -20.41 -13.24
C LEU A 154 -0.58 -20.34 -12.76
N LEU A 155 -1.31 -21.46 -12.81
CA LEU A 155 -2.66 -21.56 -12.26
C LEU A 155 -2.64 -21.46 -10.74
N ASP A 156 -1.75 -22.20 -10.07
CA ASP A 156 -1.59 -22.14 -8.62
C ASP A 156 -1.19 -20.74 -8.15
N ASP A 157 -0.22 -20.11 -8.81
CA ASP A 157 0.21 -18.75 -8.50
C ASP A 157 -0.95 -17.76 -8.67
N ARG A 158 -1.68 -17.83 -9.78
CA ARG A 158 -2.86 -16.99 -10.03
C ARG A 158 -3.94 -17.17 -8.95
N THR A 159 -4.24 -18.41 -8.55
CA THR A 159 -5.26 -18.66 -7.51
C THR A 159 -4.82 -18.11 -6.16
N GLN A 160 -3.54 -18.26 -5.79
CA GLN A 160 -2.99 -17.66 -4.57
C GLN A 160 -3.05 -16.13 -4.59
N TYR A 161 -2.68 -15.52 -5.73
CA TYR A 161 -2.79 -14.07 -5.91
C TYR A 161 -4.25 -13.60 -5.78
N GLN A 162 -5.21 -14.30 -6.38
CA GLN A 162 -6.63 -13.98 -6.27
C GLN A 162 -7.14 -14.07 -4.82
N SER A 163 -6.85 -15.16 -4.11
CA SER A 163 -7.23 -15.28 -2.70
C SER A 163 -6.62 -14.19 -1.81
N LYS A 164 -5.37 -13.78 -2.11
CA LYS A 164 -4.72 -12.67 -1.40
C LYS A 164 -5.41 -11.33 -1.69
N CYS A 165 -5.80 -11.06 -2.94
CA CYS A 165 -6.56 -9.87 -3.30
C CYS A 165 -7.90 -9.82 -2.57
N GLU A 166 -8.67 -10.90 -2.60
CA GLU A 166 -9.95 -11.00 -1.88
C GLU A 166 -9.79 -10.75 -0.36
N ALA A 167 -8.75 -11.32 0.24
CA ALA A 167 -8.45 -11.11 1.65
C ALA A 167 -8.08 -9.65 1.97
N LEU A 168 -7.32 -9.00 1.09
CA LEU A 168 -6.98 -7.58 1.23
C LEU A 168 -8.19 -6.67 1.02
N GLU A 169 -9.06 -6.97 0.05
CA GLU A 169 -10.31 -6.24 -0.18
C GLU A 169 -11.23 -6.32 1.03
N MET A 170 -11.45 -7.53 1.59
CA MET A 170 -12.19 -7.69 2.84
C MET A 170 -11.57 -6.84 3.95
N ARG A 171 -10.24 -6.87 4.09
CA ARG A 171 -9.55 -6.08 5.13
C ARG A 171 -9.73 -4.59 4.95
N VAL A 172 -9.72 -4.09 3.71
CA VAL A 172 -10.00 -2.67 3.41
C VAL A 172 -11.43 -2.32 3.83
N THR A 173 -12.42 -3.14 3.46
CA THR A 173 -13.82 -2.88 3.85
C THR A 173 -14.03 -2.88 5.37
N ASP A 174 -13.32 -3.74 6.10
CA ASP A 174 -13.37 -3.76 7.57
C ASP A 174 -12.75 -2.50 8.18
N LEU A 175 -11.62 -2.04 7.62
CA LEU A 175 -10.97 -0.81 8.06
C LEU A 175 -11.82 0.42 7.77
N GLU A 176 -12.52 0.46 6.64
CA GLU A 176 -13.48 1.53 6.30
C GLU A 176 -14.65 1.54 7.28
N LYS A 177 -15.26 0.39 7.58
CA LYS A 177 -16.32 0.29 8.60
C LYS A 177 -15.86 0.75 9.97
N MET A 178 -14.64 0.37 10.38
CA MET A 178 -14.08 0.83 11.65
C MET A 178 -13.84 2.33 11.66
N ARG A 179 -13.32 2.91 10.57
CA ARG A 179 -13.16 4.36 10.41
C ARG A 179 -14.51 5.06 10.59
N ASP A 180 -15.53 4.64 9.85
CA ASP A 180 -16.86 5.27 9.88
C ASP A 180 -17.49 5.18 11.28
N LEU A 181 -17.34 4.03 11.96
CA LEU A 181 -17.79 3.87 13.34
C LEU A 181 -17.03 4.80 14.30
N THR A 182 -15.73 4.98 14.11
CA THR A 182 -14.94 5.89 14.96
C THR A 182 -15.29 7.35 14.71
N GLU A 183 -15.56 7.73 13.46
CA GLU A 183 -16.01 9.06 13.07
C GLU A 183 -17.35 9.39 13.71
N GLN A 184 -18.35 8.50 13.59
CA GLN A 184 -19.64 8.65 14.26
C GLN A 184 -19.52 8.78 15.79
N LYS A 185 -18.59 8.05 16.41
CA LYS A 185 -18.34 8.16 17.85
C LYS A 185 -17.69 9.49 18.23
N MET A 186 -16.80 10.02 17.40
CA MET A 186 -16.19 11.33 17.63
C MET A 186 -17.22 12.44 17.50
N ASP A 187 -18.09 12.38 16.48
CA ASP A 187 -19.17 13.36 16.29
C ASP A 187 -20.13 13.36 17.47
N LYS A 188 -20.56 12.16 17.90
CA LYS A 188 -21.40 12.02 19.09
C LYS A 188 -20.72 12.56 20.36
N MET A 189 -19.44 12.27 20.55
CA MET A 189 -18.70 12.77 21.71
C MET A 189 -18.56 14.30 21.67
N ALA A 190 -18.43 14.90 20.48
CA ALA A 190 -18.40 16.35 20.31
C ALA A 190 -19.76 16.99 20.66
N GLU A 191 -20.86 16.36 20.24
CA GLU A 191 -22.23 16.78 20.60
C GLU A 191 -22.51 16.64 22.10
N ASP A 192 -22.17 15.49 22.70
CA ASP A 192 -22.30 15.24 24.14
C ASP A 192 -21.46 16.24 24.97
N LYS A 193 -20.27 16.60 24.47
CA LYS A 193 -19.42 17.63 25.08
C LYS A 193 -20.08 19.00 25.00
N LEU A 194 -20.55 19.41 23.83
CA LEU A 194 -21.18 20.71 23.62
C LEU A 194 -22.42 20.87 24.51
N THR A 195 -23.29 19.87 24.53
CA THR A 195 -24.49 19.85 25.39
C THR A 195 -24.12 19.93 26.87
N SER A 196 -23.11 19.19 27.32
CA SER A 196 -22.60 19.28 28.70
C SER A 196 -22.05 20.68 29.02
N GLU A 197 -21.33 21.32 28.10
CA GLU A 197 -20.81 22.68 28.28
C GLU A 197 -21.95 23.71 28.38
N THR A 198 -22.98 23.60 27.54
CA THR A 198 -24.17 24.46 27.59
C THR A 198 -24.89 24.34 28.93
N ILE A 199 -25.16 23.11 29.40
CA ILE A 199 -25.82 22.86 30.69
C ILE A 199 -24.99 23.46 31.84
N LEU A 200 -23.67 23.32 31.79
CA LEU A 200 -22.80 23.82 32.84
C LEU A 200 -22.76 25.36 32.88
N LEU A 201 -22.79 26.02 31.72
CA LEU A 201 -22.89 27.48 31.61
C LEU A 201 -24.23 28.00 32.13
N GLU A 202 -25.33 27.31 31.84
CA GLU A 202 -26.67 27.67 32.33
C GLU A 202 -26.74 27.55 33.86
N ASN A 203 -26.29 26.43 34.42
CA ASN A 203 -26.19 26.23 35.87
C ASN A 203 -25.33 27.31 36.55
N PHE A 204 -24.23 27.72 35.91
CA PHE A 204 -23.36 28.77 36.43
C PHE A 204 -24.05 30.15 36.39
N LYS A 205 -24.78 30.46 35.32
CA LYS A 205 -25.59 31.69 35.19
C LYS A 205 -26.65 31.76 36.28
N ASP A 206 -27.35 30.67 36.54
CA ASP A 206 -28.38 30.60 37.59
C ASP A 206 -27.81 30.81 38.99
N LEU A 207 -26.64 30.20 39.27
CA LEU A 207 -25.93 30.41 40.52
C LEU A 207 -25.53 31.88 40.70
N LEU A 208 -25.00 32.51 39.65
CA LEU A 208 -24.65 33.95 39.67
C LEU A 208 -25.88 34.82 39.91
N ASN A 209 -26.99 34.54 39.23
CA ASN A 209 -28.24 35.29 39.39
C ASN A 209 -28.82 35.11 40.80
N SER A 210 -28.77 33.90 41.36
CA SER A 210 -29.14 33.63 42.76
C SER A 210 -28.28 34.43 43.75
N LYS A 211 -26.95 34.41 43.58
CA LYS A 211 -26.03 35.20 44.41
C LYS A 211 -26.26 36.71 44.26
N LYS A 212 -26.46 37.22 43.04
CA LYS A 212 -26.79 38.63 42.78
C LYS A 212 -28.08 39.04 43.50
N ARG A 213 -29.15 38.23 43.41
CA ARG A 213 -30.41 38.46 44.14
C ARG A 213 -30.21 38.49 45.65
N LYS A 214 -29.41 37.58 46.20
CA LYS A 214 -29.09 37.54 47.64
C LYS A 214 -28.33 38.77 48.10
N ILE A 215 -27.33 39.23 47.33
CA ILE A 215 -26.58 40.47 47.62
C ILE A 215 -27.51 41.68 47.60
N LYS A 216 -28.36 41.83 46.56
CA LYS A 216 -29.35 42.91 46.48
C LYS A 216 -30.29 42.91 47.70
N SER A 217 -30.75 41.74 48.14
CA SER A 217 -31.61 41.61 49.33
C SER A 217 -30.89 42.02 50.63
N LEU A 218 -29.62 41.62 50.80
CA LEU A 218 -28.81 42.03 51.96
C LEU A 218 -28.55 43.53 51.97
N LEU A 219 -28.27 44.14 50.81
CA LEU A 219 -28.11 45.59 50.67
C LEU A 219 -29.40 46.33 51.07
N LYS A 220 -30.56 45.92 50.53
CA LYS A 220 -31.86 46.51 50.91
C LYS A 220 -32.16 46.38 52.41
N LEU A 221 -31.81 45.26 53.04
CA LEU A 221 -31.95 45.07 54.49
C LEU A 221 -31.03 46.00 55.28
N LEU A 222 -29.77 46.15 54.84
CA LEU A 222 -28.80 47.07 55.45
C LEU A 222 -29.24 48.53 55.30
N GLU A 223 -29.76 48.94 54.14
CA GLU A 223 -30.30 50.29 53.94
C GLU A 223 -31.50 50.54 54.86
N LYS A 224 -32.44 49.59 54.93
CA LYS A 224 -33.62 49.67 55.80
C LYS A 224 -33.26 49.75 57.28
N ASN A 225 -32.24 49.01 57.73
CA ASN A 225 -31.76 49.05 59.11
C ASN A 225 -30.80 50.23 59.39
N GLY A 226 -30.08 50.71 58.38
CA GLY A 226 -29.20 51.88 58.47
C GLY A 226 -29.97 53.21 58.55
N VAL A 227 -31.19 53.27 58.01
CA VAL A 227 -32.12 54.39 58.22
C VAL A 227 -32.63 54.43 59.66
N VAL A 228 -32.80 53.28 60.32
CA VAL A 228 -33.20 53.22 61.74
C VAL A 228 -32.09 53.73 62.67
N GLN A 229 -30.83 53.73 62.24
CA GLN A 229 -29.69 54.18 63.05
C GLN A 229 -29.35 55.67 62.85
N ARG A 230 -29.91 56.35 61.84
CA ARG A 230 -29.73 57.81 61.65
C ARG A 230 -30.79 58.68 62.35
N GLN A 231 -31.78 58.08 63.01
CA GLN A 231 -32.81 58.81 63.77
C GLN A 231 -32.67 58.70 65.30
N ALA A 232 -31.63 58.02 65.81
CA ALA A 232 -31.37 57.90 67.25
C ALA A 232 -29.93 58.32 67.57
N GLY A 233 -29.69 59.63 67.67
CA GLY A 233 -28.40 60.16 68.13
C GLY A 233 -28.20 61.63 67.78
N SER A 234 -28.83 62.51 68.56
CA SER A 234 -28.51 63.94 68.64
C SER A 234 -27.17 64.17 69.37
N GLU A 235 -26.37 65.11 68.85
CA GLU A 235 -25.47 66.06 69.56
C GLU A 235 -24.33 65.42 70.42
N ASP A 236 -23.04 65.78 70.37
CA ASP A 236 -22.40 67.06 70.01
C ASP A 236 -20.87 66.86 69.81
N ASP A 237 -20.28 67.78 69.03
CA ASP A 237 -18.90 68.28 68.95
C ASP A 237 -17.63 67.49 68.50
N ASN A 238 -17.07 68.09 67.43
CA ASN A 238 -15.65 68.40 67.12
C ASN A 238 -14.73 67.47 66.28
N GLN A 239 -14.58 67.93 65.02
CA GLN A 239 -13.33 68.19 64.28
C GLN A 239 -12.64 67.06 63.48
N SER A 240 -12.41 67.38 62.19
CA SER A 240 -11.32 66.96 61.29
C SER A 240 -11.64 66.01 60.11
N VAL A 241 -11.76 66.64 58.93
CA VAL A 241 -11.19 66.27 57.60
C VAL A 241 -11.47 64.88 57.01
N ALA A 242 -12.26 64.83 55.92
CA ALA A 242 -11.84 64.37 54.58
C ALA A 242 -13.04 63.98 53.69
N SER A 243 -13.11 64.60 52.52
CA SER A 243 -13.43 64.02 51.20
C SER A 243 -14.38 62.81 51.12
N GLY A 244 -15.53 62.98 50.47
CA GLY A 244 -16.33 61.83 49.99
C GLY A 244 -17.65 62.27 49.37
N MET A 245 -17.68 62.26 48.04
CA MET A 245 -18.79 62.72 47.19
C MET A 245 -20.18 62.20 47.59
N SER A 246 -21.17 63.10 47.52
CA SER A 246 -22.58 62.74 47.47
C SER A 246 -22.87 61.90 46.23
N PHE A 247 -23.28 60.65 46.43
CA PHE A 247 -23.81 59.80 45.37
C PHE A 247 -25.32 59.95 45.36
N GLU A 248 -25.85 60.72 44.40
CA GLU A 248 -27.27 60.76 44.08
C GLU A 248 -27.70 59.36 43.62
N MET A 249 -28.68 58.77 44.31
CA MET A 249 -29.43 57.63 43.78
C MET A 249 -30.28 58.13 42.62
N MET A 250 -29.82 57.84 41.40
CA MET A 250 -30.68 57.87 40.22
C MET A 250 -31.50 56.57 40.24
N ASP A 251 -32.80 56.68 40.49
CA ASP A 251 -33.77 55.64 40.17
C ASP A 251 -33.63 55.34 38.68
N VAL A 252 -33.08 54.18 38.35
CA VAL A 252 -33.12 53.65 36.99
C VAL A 252 -34.33 52.72 36.97
N GLU A 253 -35.41 53.26 36.39
CA GLU A 253 -36.61 52.53 36.04
C GLU A 253 -36.25 51.29 35.21
N ASP A 254 -36.93 50.18 35.51
CA ASP A 254 -36.89 48.95 34.74
C ASP A 254 -37.34 49.25 33.30
N GLU A 255 -36.40 49.40 32.37
CA GLU A 255 -36.65 49.26 30.93
C GLU A 255 -36.13 47.90 30.46
N GLU A 256 -37.09 47.02 30.16
CA GLU A 256 -36.88 45.82 29.36
C GLU A 256 -36.48 46.23 27.94
N GLU A 257 -35.18 46.33 27.64
CA GLU A 257 -34.70 46.42 26.26
C GLU A 257 -34.38 45.03 25.71
N GLU A 258 -35.31 44.56 24.89
CA GLU A 258 -35.16 43.52 23.88
C GLU A 258 -34.10 43.95 22.84
N TYR A 259 -33.04 43.15 22.64
CA TYR A 259 -32.12 43.32 21.51
C TYR A 259 -32.06 42.04 20.67
N GLN A 260 -32.76 42.09 19.53
CA GLN A 260 -32.28 41.61 18.22
C GLN A 260 -31.04 42.49 17.84
N GLU A 261 -30.01 42.13 17.08
CA GLU A 261 -29.72 41.06 16.12
C GLU A 261 -28.20 41.12 15.78
N GLU A 262 -27.69 40.04 15.18
CA GLU A 262 -26.63 39.96 14.14
C GLU A 262 -25.17 40.50 14.28
N SER A 263 -24.25 39.54 14.06
CA SER A 263 -22.98 39.57 13.28
C SER A 263 -22.10 40.83 13.21
N ASN A 264 -20.84 40.70 13.68
CA ASN A 264 -19.63 40.81 12.83
C ASN A 264 -18.32 40.64 13.66
N SER A 265 -17.50 39.67 13.28
CA SER A 265 -16.07 39.48 13.59
C SER A 265 -15.16 40.56 12.93
N PRO A 266 -13.81 40.61 13.07
CA PRO A 266 -12.84 40.25 14.14
C PRO A 266 -11.77 41.40 14.34
N PRO A 267 -10.58 41.26 15.02
CA PRO A 267 -9.43 40.45 14.57
C PRO A 267 -8.62 39.71 15.68
N LEU A 268 -7.87 38.70 15.20
CA LEU A 268 -6.97 37.80 15.94
C LEU A 268 -5.57 38.40 16.17
N ILE A 269 -5.03 38.20 17.39
CA ILE A 269 -3.60 38.23 17.76
C ILE A 269 -3.41 36.97 18.62
N GLY A 270 -2.53 36.00 18.40
CA GLY A 270 -1.17 36.05 17.85
C GLY A 270 -0.26 35.40 18.90
N LYS A 271 -0.12 34.06 18.89
CA LYS A 271 0.94 33.34 19.61
C LYS A 271 1.40 32.10 18.83
N SER A 272 2.59 32.28 18.24
CA SER A 272 3.69 31.31 18.08
C SER A 272 3.40 29.82 18.34
N ALA A 273 3.42 29.02 17.27
CA ALA A 273 4.00 27.68 17.27
C ALA A 273 4.52 27.34 15.86
N THR A 274 5.79 26.98 15.79
CA THR A 274 6.58 26.54 14.64
C THR A 274 5.90 25.46 13.77
N PRO A 275 5.97 25.54 12.43
CA PRO A 275 5.57 24.44 11.56
C PRO A 275 6.74 23.46 11.37
N ILE A 276 6.53 22.21 11.80
CA ILE A 276 7.32 21.06 11.36
C ILE A 276 7.09 20.87 9.86
N THR A 277 8.19 20.83 9.12
CA THR A 277 8.25 20.58 7.69
C THR A 277 7.60 19.24 7.34
N ARG A 278 6.48 19.28 6.61
CA ARG A 278 5.92 18.14 5.89
C ARG A 278 6.94 17.72 4.82
N SER A 279 7.57 16.57 5.02
CA SER A 279 8.22 15.81 3.96
C SER A 279 7.17 15.48 2.90
N LYS A 280 7.48 15.83 1.65
CA LYS A 280 6.67 15.52 0.48
C LYS A 280 6.62 14.00 0.33
N GLN A 281 5.49 13.39 0.67
CA GLN A 281 5.10 12.07 0.18
C GLN A 281 5.13 12.12 -1.35
N ARG A 282 5.88 11.17 -1.92
CA ARG A 282 5.88 10.88 -3.35
C ARG A 282 4.44 10.60 -3.77
N ARG A 283 3.92 11.41 -4.70
CA ARG A 283 2.80 11.04 -5.56
C ARG A 283 3.23 9.77 -6.30
N ILE A 284 2.60 8.64 -5.98
CA ILE A 284 2.58 7.48 -6.88
C ILE A 284 1.64 7.87 -8.00
N TYR A 285 2.22 8.27 -9.13
CA TYR A 285 1.51 8.47 -10.39
C TYR A 285 1.32 7.07 -10.98
N TYR A 286 0.10 6.54 -10.98
CA TYR A 286 -0.25 5.48 -11.90
C TYR A 286 -0.34 6.15 -13.27
N GLY A 287 0.56 5.77 -14.17
CA GLY A 287 0.50 6.22 -15.55
C GLY A 287 -0.82 5.78 -16.16
N GLU A 288 -1.58 6.74 -16.66
CA GLU A 288 -2.61 6.50 -17.67
C GLU A 288 -1.92 5.91 -18.90
N GLU A 289 -2.22 4.65 -19.21
CA GLU A 289 -2.00 4.13 -20.55
C GLU A 289 -2.98 4.81 -21.52
N PRO A 290 -2.52 5.27 -22.69
CA PRO A 290 -3.40 5.85 -23.69
C PRO A 290 -4.33 4.77 -24.26
N GLN A 291 -5.63 5.00 -24.14
CA GLN A 291 -6.65 4.26 -24.88
C GLN A 291 -6.45 4.48 -26.38
N GLU A 292 -5.81 3.52 -27.05
CA GLU A 292 -5.96 3.36 -28.50
C GLU A 292 -7.40 2.93 -28.78
N LYS A 293 -8.11 3.78 -29.51
CA LYS A 293 -9.43 3.52 -30.06
C LYS A 293 -9.35 2.31 -31.00
N MET A 294 -9.83 1.15 -30.57
CA MET A 294 -10.23 0.10 -31.50
C MET A 294 -11.51 0.54 -32.21
N GLU A 295 -11.36 0.96 -33.47
CA GLU A 295 -12.46 0.99 -34.42
C GLU A 295 -12.87 -0.46 -34.72
N THR A 296 -14.05 -0.84 -34.24
CA THR A 296 -14.79 -1.98 -34.80
C THR A 296 -15.32 -1.61 -36.19
N PRO A 297 -15.29 -2.57 -37.12
CA PRO A 297 -16.48 -2.80 -37.93
C PRO A 297 -17.05 -4.21 -37.73
N SER A 298 -18.39 -4.20 -37.70
CA SER A 298 -19.35 -5.29 -37.56
C SER A 298 -19.27 -6.37 -38.65
N PRO A 299 -19.98 -7.51 -38.47
CA PRO A 299 -19.75 -8.76 -39.16
C PRO A 299 -20.53 -8.86 -40.48
N SER A 300 -19.92 -9.48 -41.49
CA SER A 300 -20.61 -9.99 -42.66
C SER A 300 -20.82 -11.50 -42.53
N ALA A 301 -22.09 -11.85 -42.37
CA ALA A 301 -22.62 -13.21 -42.39
C ALA A 301 -22.73 -13.76 -43.82
N LYS A 302 -22.96 -15.09 -43.88
CA LYS A 302 -23.33 -15.99 -45.01
C LYS A 302 -22.14 -16.80 -45.54
N MET A 303 -22.20 -18.11 -45.76
CA MET A 303 -23.30 -19.08 -45.71
C MET A 303 -22.72 -20.50 -45.82
N ARG A 304 -23.22 -21.39 -44.94
CA ARG A 304 -23.80 -22.72 -45.21
C ARG A 304 -22.96 -23.93 -45.65
N ASN A 305 -23.20 -25.01 -44.87
CA ASN A 305 -23.57 -26.39 -45.24
C ASN A 305 -22.53 -27.23 -46.01
N ASP A 306 -22.38 -28.54 -45.82
CA ASP A 306 -22.98 -29.57 -44.97
C ASP A 306 -21.96 -30.73 -45.00
N GLN A 307 -21.83 -31.52 -43.93
CA GLN A 307 -22.15 -32.95 -43.97
C GLN A 307 -21.97 -33.60 -42.60
N ALA A 308 -23.08 -34.21 -42.18
CA ALA A 308 -23.24 -35.05 -41.01
C ALA A 308 -22.91 -36.52 -41.34
N ALA A 309 -22.58 -37.27 -40.29
CA ALA A 309 -22.96 -38.67 -40.00
C ALA A 309 -21.99 -39.16 -38.91
N ASP A 310 -22.44 -39.21 -37.66
CA ASP A 310 -23.03 -40.38 -36.99
C ASP A 310 -21.96 -41.23 -36.27
N VAL A 311 -22.13 -41.40 -34.95
CA VAL A 311 -22.28 -42.71 -34.28
C VAL A 311 -22.35 -42.51 -32.75
N ALA A 312 -23.52 -42.87 -32.24
CA ALA A 312 -23.86 -43.58 -31.00
C ALA A 312 -23.28 -43.14 -29.63
N GLU A 313 -24.21 -42.71 -28.77
CA GLU A 313 -24.58 -43.33 -27.49
C GLU A 313 -23.57 -44.29 -26.83
N ASP A 314 -23.09 -43.95 -25.64
CA ASP A 314 -23.26 -44.85 -24.50
C ASP A 314 -23.35 -44.06 -23.19
N SER A 315 -24.26 -44.54 -22.36
CA SER A 315 -24.73 -43.97 -21.11
C SER A 315 -23.99 -44.64 -19.97
N GLY A 316 -23.58 -43.88 -18.95
CA GLY A 316 -22.89 -44.49 -17.81
C GLY A 316 -22.77 -43.53 -16.63
N ASP A 317 -23.91 -43.24 -16.02
CA ASP A 317 -23.98 -42.71 -14.65
C ASP A 317 -23.14 -43.56 -13.69
N ASN A 318 -22.31 -42.92 -12.89
CA ASN A 318 -22.09 -43.30 -11.49
C ASN A 318 -21.49 -42.12 -10.72
N LEU A 319 -22.40 -41.30 -10.16
CA LEU A 319 -22.19 -40.64 -8.88
C LEU A 319 -22.24 -41.72 -7.80
N ASP A 320 -21.15 -41.91 -7.05
CA ASP A 320 -21.14 -42.16 -5.61
C ASP A 320 -19.70 -42.47 -5.18
N ASP A 321 -19.05 -41.51 -4.51
CA ASP A 321 -18.31 -41.77 -3.27
C ASP A 321 -17.74 -40.47 -2.70
N LEU A 322 -18.57 -39.85 -1.87
CA LEU A 322 -18.20 -38.88 -0.85
C LEU A 322 -17.40 -39.60 0.26
N PHE A 323 -16.18 -39.12 0.53
CA PHE A 323 -15.30 -39.23 1.73
C PHE A 323 -15.78 -40.02 3.00
N PRO A 324 -14.88 -40.36 3.96
CA PRO A 324 -13.53 -40.91 3.90
C PRO A 324 -13.30 -42.09 4.91
N THR A 325 -12.53 -43.11 4.56
CA THR A 325 -12.16 -44.18 5.51
C THR A 325 -10.80 -43.96 6.19
N LYS A 326 -10.89 -43.56 7.46
CA LYS A 326 -10.10 -43.98 8.65
C LYS A 326 -8.61 -44.33 8.49
N ARG A 327 -7.78 -43.52 9.15
CA ARG A 327 -6.39 -43.79 9.59
C ARG A 327 -6.23 -45.16 10.29
N PRO A 328 -5.06 -45.81 10.13
CA PRO A 328 -4.47 -46.61 11.19
C PRO A 328 -3.24 -45.93 11.81
N ARG A 329 -3.10 -46.21 13.11
CA ARG A 329 -2.13 -45.69 14.08
C ARG A 329 -0.68 -46.08 13.77
N ARG A 330 0.22 -45.16 14.17
CA ARG A 330 1.61 -45.38 14.59
C ARG A 330 1.88 -46.78 15.17
N LYS A 331 2.94 -47.43 14.71
CA LYS A 331 3.81 -48.25 15.56
C LYS A 331 5.19 -47.61 15.63
N ARG A 332 5.58 -47.25 16.85
CA ARG A 332 6.97 -47.01 17.24
C ARG A 332 7.74 -48.33 17.12
N ARG A 333 8.92 -48.29 16.54
CA ARG A 333 10.11 -48.96 17.07
C ARG A 333 11.31 -48.10 16.76
#